data_AF-A0AAJ6NU85-F1
#
_entry.id   AF-A0AAJ6NU85-F1
#
_cell.length_a   1.000
_cell.length_b   1.000
_cell.length_c   1.000
_cell.angle_alpha   90.00
_cell.angle_beta   90.00
_cell.angle_gamma   90.00
#
_symmetry.space_group_name_H-M   'P 1'
#
loop_
_entity.id
_entity.type
_entity.pdbx_description
1 polymer ?
#
loop_
_entity_poly.entity_id
_entity_poly.type
_entity_poly.pdbx_seq_one_letter_code
_entity_poly.pdbx_strand_id
1 'polypeptide(L)'
;MSNLPPLNTDTIWAILNDQIDDATVNQLVWHYLGYRYDTSTETWDISAVVQEWRNDYPQPPDFIDSRPATVKLTRSIPKENKQIVKEKLGFKGYKIGEFGPRQTRRATAANWLLSYLQQNSNQLE
;
A
#
# COMPACT_ATOMS: atom_id res chain seq x y z
N MET A 1 18.98 2.14 -5.36
CA MET A 1 18.28 2.81 -4.24
C MET A 1 16.97 3.35 -4.78
N SER A 2 15.85 2.73 -4.42
CA SER A 2 14.54 3.14 -4.91
C SER A 2 14.23 4.53 -4.36
N ASN A 3 14.03 5.51 -5.25
CA ASN A 3 13.77 6.91 -4.92
C ASN A 3 12.28 7.05 -4.52
N LEU A 4 11.86 6.26 -3.52
CA LEU A 4 10.46 6.19 -3.10
C LEU A 4 10.11 7.41 -2.26
N PRO A 5 8.93 8.02 -2.46
CA PRO A 5 8.50 9.12 -1.63
C PRO A 5 8.32 8.65 -0.18
N PRO A 6 8.59 9.51 0.81
CA PRO A 6 8.40 9.16 2.21
C PRO A 6 6.91 8.87 2.48
N LEU A 7 6.62 7.85 3.29
CA LEU A 7 5.25 7.58 3.73
C LEU A 7 4.78 8.64 4.72
N ASN A 8 3.96 9.56 4.23
CA ASN A 8 3.29 10.60 5.00
C ASN A 8 1.92 10.88 4.38
N THR A 9 1.15 11.76 5.01
CA THR A 9 -0.20 12.12 4.55
C THR A 9 -0.21 12.72 3.14
N ASP A 10 0.83 13.46 2.74
CA ASP A 10 0.96 14.03 1.39
C ASP A 10 1.12 12.94 0.32
N THR A 11 1.96 11.93 0.59
CA THR A 11 2.12 10.76 -0.30
C THR A 11 0.81 9.98 -0.42
N ILE A 12 0.06 9.81 0.67
CA ILE A 12 -1.26 9.17 0.63
C ILE A 12 -2.22 9.96 -0.28
N TRP A 13 -2.26 11.28 -0.14
CA TRP A 13 -3.06 12.14 -1.01
C TRP A 13 -2.62 12.08 -2.47
N ALA A 14 -1.32 12.02 -2.72
CA ALA A 14 -0.77 11.88 -4.06
C ALA A 14 -1.17 10.54 -4.72
N ILE A 15 -1.27 9.45 -3.95
CA ILE A 15 -1.81 8.16 -4.43
C ILE A 15 -3.29 8.30 -4.81
N LEU A 16 -4.10 8.92 -3.95
CA LEU A 16 -5.53 9.11 -4.16
C LEU A 16 -5.82 10.03 -5.36
N ASN A 17 -5.03 11.09 -5.54
CA ASN A 17 -5.21 12.08 -6.61
C ASN A 17 -4.50 11.70 -7.92
N ASP A 18 -4.10 10.44 -8.07
CA ASP A 18 -3.41 9.92 -9.26
C ASP A 18 -2.11 10.66 -9.64
N GLN A 19 -1.42 11.25 -8.67
CA GLN A 19 -0.19 12.03 -8.88
C GLN A 19 1.08 11.17 -8.88
N ILE A 20 0.97 9.93 -8.40
CA ILE A 20 2.04 8.93 -8.37
C ILE A 20 1.66 7.79 -9.31
N ASP A 21 2.59 7.27 -10.11
CA ASP A 21 2.32 6.17 -11.02
C ASP A 21 2.09 4.82 -10.28
N ASP A 22 1.42 3.88 -10.94
CA ASP A 22 1.04 2.60 -10.34
C ASP A 22 2.25 1.75 -9.90
N ALA A 23 3.38 1.85 -10.60
CA ALA A 23 4.59 1.12 -10.24
C ALA A 23 5.19 1.68 -8.93
N THR A 24 5.21 3.00 -8.77
CA THR A 24 5.65 3.64 -7.52
C THR A 24 4.70 3.31 -6.36
N VAL A 25 3.37 3.28 -6.58
CA VAL A 25 2.41 2.85 -5.55
C VAL A 25 2.69 1.41 -5.12
N ASN A 26 2.90 0.51 -6.07
CA ASN A 26 3.24 -0.88 -5.80
C ASN A 26 4.55 -0.98 -5.01
N GLN A 27 5.60 -0.30 -5.44
CA GLN A 27 6.90 -0.31 -4.74
C GLN A 27 6.80 0.23 -3.30
N LEU A 28 5.96 1.24 -3.03
CA LEU A 28 5.69 1.70 -1.67
C LEU A 28 5.07 0.58 -0.83
N VAL A 29 4.00 -0.06 -1.33
CA VAL A 29 3.34 -1.15 -0.60
C VAL A 29 4.32 -2.30 -0.38
N TRP A 30 5.12 -2.68 -1.38
CA TRP A 30 6.16 -3.70 -1.26
C TRP A 30 7.18 -3.34 -0.18
N HIS A 31 7.64 -2.08 -0.17
CA HIS A 31 8.60 -1.60 0.78
C HIS A 31 8.10 -1.72 2.22
N TYR A 32 6.86 -1.31 2.49
CA TYR A 32 6.28 -1.38 3.83
C TYR A 32 5.77 -2.77 4.21
N LEU A 33 5.52 -3.66 3.24
CA LEU A 33 5.27 -5.08 3.49
C LEU A 33 6.55 -5.87 3.83
N GLY A 34 7.72 -5.28 3.57
CA GLY A 34 9.02 -5.88 3.87
C GLY A 34 9.76 -6.47 2.66
N TYR A 35 9.19 -6.40 1.46
CA TYR A 35 9.89 -6.85 0.24
C TYR A 35 11.07 -5.92 -0.05
N ARG A 36 12.25 -6.48 -0.29
CA ARG A 36 13.43 -5.72 -0.72
C ARG A 36 14.02 -6.36 -1.96
N TYR A 37 14.27 -5.56 -2.99
CA TYR A 37 14.93 -6.07 -4.18
C TYR A 37 16.44 -5.99 -3.97
N ASP A 38 17.12 -7.13 -4.07
CA ASP A 38 18.57 -7.21 -4.03
C ASP A 38 19.12 -7.21 -5.46
N THR A 39 19.72 -6.09 -5.86
CA THR A 39 20.32 -5.95 -7.19
C THR A 39 21.56 -6.80 -7.38
N SER A 40 22.19 -7.29 -6.31
CA SER A 40 23.42 -8.08 -6.36
C SER A 40 23.12 -9.54 -6.71
N THR A 41 21.99 -10.05 -6.23
CA THR A 41 21.54 -11.42 -6.47
C THR A 41 20.39 -11.49 -7.48
N GLU A 42 19.87 -10.34 -7.91
CA GLU A 42 18.69 -10.19 -8.77
C GLU A 42 17.43 -10.88 -8.21
N THR A 43 17.36 -11.03 -6.89
CA THR A 43 16.25 -11.71 -6.20
C THR A 43 15.54 -10.78 -5.22
N TRP A 44 14.30 -11.15 -4.87
CA TRP A 44 13.55 -10.49 -3.82
C TRP A 44 13.89 -11.09 -2.47
N ASP A 45 14.43 -10.26 -1.57
CA ASP A 45 14.50 -10.57 -0.15
C ASP A 45 13.11 -10.40 0.48
N ILE A 46 12.61 -11.51 1.00
CA ILE A 46 11.31 -11.64 1.66
C ILE A 46 11.46 -12.01 3.15
N SER A 47 12.68 -11.92 3.70
CA SER A 47 12.97 -12.26 5.09
C SER A 47 12.20 -11.38 6.09
N ALA A 48 11.97 -10.10 5.72
CA ALA A 48 11.19 -9.14 6.50
C ALA A 48 9.68 -9.18 6.21
N VAL A 49 9.24 -10.01 5.24
CA VAL A 49 7.82 -10.13 4.87
C VAL A 49 7.12 -11.09 5.82
N VAL A 50 5.94 -10.68 6.31
CA VAL A 50 5.11 -11.51 7.20
C VAL A 50 4.81 -12.87 6.55
N GLN A 51 4.81 -13.94 7.36
CA GLN A 51 4.70 -15.32 6.88
C GLN A 51 3.49 -15.56 5.96
N GLU A 52 2.34 -14.97 6.28
CA GLU A 52 1.13 -15.11 5.48
C GLU A 52 1.26 -14.49 4.08
N TRP A 53 2.11 -13.46 3.91
CA TRP A 53 2.37 -12.84 2.62
C TRP A 53 3.43 -13.61 1.84
N ARG A 54 4.57 -13.96 2.48
CA ARG A 54 5.66 -14.68 1.80
C ARG A 54 5.24 -16.06 1.28
N ASN A 55 4.31 -16.74 1.96
CA ASN A 55 3.82 -18.06 1.55
C ASN A 55 2.98 -18.00 0.27
N ASP A 56 2.09 -17.01 0.15
CA ASP A 56 1.21 -16.85 -1.01
C ASP A 56 1.91 -16.08 -2.15
N TYR A 57 2.84 -15.19 -1.79
CA TYR A 57 3.52 -14.25 -2.68
C TYR A 57 5.03 -14.24 -2.39
N PRO A 58 5.78 -15.25 -2.88
CA PRO A 58 7.25 -15.26 -2.80
C PRO A 58 7.89 -14.15 -3.66
N GLN A 59 7.12 -13.57 -4.58
CA GLN A 59 7.44 -12.36 -5.31
C GLN A 59 6.35 -11.32 -5.05
N PRO A 60 6.69 -10.03 -5.01
CA PRO A 60 5.73 -8.98 -4.71
C PRO A 60 4.66 -8.89 -5.81
N PRO A 61 3.35 -8.93 -5.47
CA PRO A 61 2.30 -8.85 -6.46
C PRO A 61 2.02 -7.42 -6.90
N ASP A 62 1.44 -7.26 -8.09
CA ASP A 62 0.88 -5.98 -8.53
C ASP A 62 -0.49 -5.75 -7.86
N PHE A 63 -0.57 -4.83 -6.90
CA PHE A 63 -1.81 -4.52 -6.20
C PHE A 63 -2.83 -3.72 -7.01
N ILE A 64 -2.40 -3.11 -8.12
CA ILE A 64 -3.24 -2.29 -8.99
C ILE A 64 -3.88 -3.14 -10.09
N ASP A 65 -3.21 -4.18 -10.56
CA ASP A 65 -3.78 -5.10 -11.56
C ASP A 65 -4.33 -6.40 -10.94
N SER A 66 -3.68 -6.93 -9.90
CA SER A 66 -4.08 -8.20 -9.26
C SER A 66 -5.18 -8.02 -8.21
N ARG A 67 -6.42 -8.34 -8.61
CA ARG A 67 -7.57 -8.37 -7.69
C ARG A 67 -7.35 -9.28 -6.45
N PRO A 68 -6.79 -10.50 -6.56
CA PRO A 68 -6.52 -11.34 -5.37
C PRO A 68 -5.57 -10.67 -4.37
N ALA A 69 -4.52 -10.02 -4.87
CA ALA A 69 -3.56 -9.32 -4.02
C ALA A 69 -4.22 -8.13 -3.31
N THR A 70 -5.01 -7.32 -4.02
CA THR A 70 -5.80 -6.23 -3.42
C THR A 70 -6.72 -6.75 -2.32
N VAL A 71 -7.43 -7.86 -2.55
CA VAL A 71 -8.37 -8.42 -1.55
C VAL A 71 -7.62 -8.86 -0.30
N LYS A 72 -6.44 -9.49 -0.44
CA LYS A 72 -5.60 -9.86 0.70
C LYS A 72 -5.10 -8.61 1.44
N LEU A 73 -4.72 -7.56 0.71
CA LEU A 73 -4.32 -6.27 1.28
C LEU A 73 -5.44 -5.62 2.09
N THR A 74 -6.68 -5.61 1.58
CA THR A 74 -7.83 -5.10 2.35
C THR A 74 -8.09 -5.90 3.63
N ARG A 75 -7.84 -7.21 3.58
CA ARG A 75 -8.04 -8.11 4.75
C ARG A 75 -6.96 -7.95 5.80
N SER A 76 -5.75 -7.51 5.44
CA SER A 76 -4.66 -7.26 6.40
C SER A 76 -4.83 -5.93 7.17
N ILE A 77 -5.73 -5.04 6.74
CA ILE A 77 -6.05 -3.81 7.46
C ILE A 77 -6.86 -4.13 8.73
N PRO A 78 -6.43 -3.71 9.93
CA PRO A 78 -7.20 -3.82 11.16
C PRO A 78 -8.61 -3.25 11.03
N LYS A 79 -9.58 -3.83 11.73
CA LYS A 79 -10.99 -3.39 11.65
C LYS A 79 -11.16 -1.91 11.96
N GLU A 80 -10.46 -1.41 12.97
CA GLU A 80 -10.43 0.00 13.38
C GLU A 80 -9.89 0.93 12.28
N ASN A 81 -8.94 0.46 11.47
CA ASN A 81 -8.30 1.27 10.43
C ASN A 81 -8.98 1.13 9.06
N LYS A 82 -10.11 0.41 8.93
CA LYS A 82 -10.74 0.20 7.62
C LYS A 82 -11.27 1.47 6.98
N GLN A 83 -11.55 2.51 7.76
CA GLN A 83 -12.01 3.82 7.29
C GLN A 83 -11.01 4.94 7.62
N ILE A 84 -9.76 4.61 7.95
CA ILE A 84 -8.74 5.55 8.43
C ILE A 84 -8.51 6.72 7.46
N VAL A 85 -8.55 6.47 6.15
CA VAL A 85 -8.40 7.53 5.13
C VAL A 85 -9.55 8.55 5.19
N LYS A 86 -10.77 8.10 5.49
CA LYS A 86 -11.90 9.00 5.70
C LYS A 86 -11.80 9.73 7.03
N GLU A 87 -11.40 9.04 8.10
CA GLU A 87 -11.35 9.57 9.46
C GLU A 87 -10.20 10.55 9.69
N LYS A 88 -9.01 10.27 9.17
CA LYS A 88 -7.79 11.08 9.36
C LYS A 88 -7.60 12.13 8.26
N LEU A 89 -7.92 11.78 7.01
CA LEU A 89 -7.69 12.69 5.87
C LEU A 89 -8.97 13.37 5.37
N GLY A 90 -10.16 12.98 5.86
CA GLY A 90 -11.42 13.55 5.39
C GLY A 90 -11.78 13.16 3.96
N PHE A 91 -11.17 12.10 3.40
CA PHE A 91 -11.46 11.64 2.05
C PHE A 91 -12.88 11.08 1.95
N LYS A 92 -13.71 11.71 1.11
CA LYS A 92 -15.13 11.35 0.95
C LYS A 92 -15.39 10.33 -0.16
N GLY A 93 -14.35 9.87 -0.84
CA GLY A 93 -14.44 9.04 -2.04
C GLY A 93 -14.16 9.83 -3.32
N TYR A 94 -14.10 9.10 -4.43
CA TYR A 94 -13.92 9.67 -5.77
C TYR A 94 -15.22 10.31 -6.28
N LYS A 95 -15.10 11.30 -7.17
CA LYS A 95 -16.26 11.90 -7.83
C LYS A 95 -16.92 10.89 -8.77
N ILE A 96 -18.21 11.10 -9.03
CA ILE A 96 -18.98 10.31 -10.00
C ILE A 96 -18.29 10.45 -11.37
N GLY A 97 -17.90 9.31 -11.96
CA GLY A 97 -17.17 9.25 -13.23
C GLY A 97 -15.66 8.99 -13.12
N GLU A 98 -15.06 9.21 -11.94
CA GLU A 98 -13.64 8.92 -11.68
C GLU A 98 -13.44 7.57 -10.94
N PHE A 99 -14.53 6.83 -10.71
CA PHE A 99 -14.55 5.60 -9.94
C PHE A 99 -14.40 4.35 -10.83
N GLY A 100 -13.15 3.99 -11.12
CA GLY A 100 -12.81 2.74 -11.81
C GLY A 100 -12.20 1.66 -10.89
N PRO A 101 -12.02 0.43 -11.40
CA PRO A 101 -11.33 -0.64 -10.68
C PRO A 101 -9.91 -0.24 -10.24
N ARG A 102 -9.18 0.49 -11.10
CA ARG A 102 -7.84 1.02 -10.81
C ARG A 102 -7.86 1.97 -9.61
N GLN A 103 -8.72 2.97 -9.61
CA GLN A 103 -8.83 3.97 -8.52
C GLN A 103 -9.25 3.32 -7.19
N THR A 104 -10.11 2.31 -7.24
CA THR A 104 -10.53 1.54 -6.05
C THR A 104 -9.35 0.78 -5.43
N ARG A 105 -8.49 0.17 -6.27
CA ARG A 105 -7.30 -0.54 -5.80
C ARG A 105 -6.24 0.43 -5.27
N ARG A 106 -6.05 1.58 -5.91
CA ARG A 106 -5.19 2.66 -5.40
C ARG A 106 -5.67 3.19 -4.05
N ALA A 107 -6.97 3.40 -3.88
CA ALA A 107 -7.55 3.77 -2.59
C ALA A 107 -7.32 2.68 -1.52
N THR A 108 -7.36 1.41 -1.91
CA THR A 108 -7.03 0.30 -1.01
C THR A 108 -5.57 0.37 -0.56
N ALA A 109 -4.63 0.58 -1.48
CA ALA A 109 -3.21 0.75 -1.17
C ALA A 109 -2.97 1.96 -0.25
N ALA A 110 -3.59 3.10 -0.56
CA ALA A 110 -3.57 4.30 0.28
C ALA A 110 -4.09 4.03 1.70
N ASN A 111 -5.20 3.29 1.83
CA ASN A 111 -5.79 2.93 3.12
C ASN A 111 -4.87 2.02 3.94
N TRP A 112 -4.26 1.04 3.29
CA TRP A 112 -3.31 0.14 3.94
C TRP A 112 -2.05 0.87 4.40
N LEU A 113 -1.47 1.72 3.54
CA LEU A 113 -0.28 2.52 3.86
C LEU A 113 -0.54 3.48 5.02
N LEU A 114 -1.71 4.14 5.06
CA LEU A 114 -2.07 5.00 6.17
C LEU A 114 -2.30 4.22 7.48
N SER A 115 -2.90 3.03 7.40
CA SER A 115 -3.00 2.11 8.55
C SER A 115 -1.62 1.75 9.08
N TYR A 116 -0.69 1.38 8.21
CA TYR A 116 0.68 1.07 8.58
C TYR A 116 1.35 2.26 9.28
N LEU A 117 1.21 3.47 8.72
CA LEU A 117 1.74 4.69 9.34
C LEU A 117 1.18 4.90 10.74
N GLN A 118 -0.13 4.78 10.94
CA GLN A 118 -0.75 4.93 12.26
C GLN A 118 -0.23 3.88 13.25
N GLN A 119 -0.17 2.61 12.85
CA GLN A 119 0.31 1.53 13.71
C GLN A 119 1.76 1.71 14.13
N ASN A 120 2.63 2.18 13.23
CA ASN A 120 4.06 2.40 13.54
C ASN A 120 4.30 3.74 14.27
N SER A 121 3.48 4.76 14.03
CA SER A 121 3.55 6.03 14.77
C SER A 121 3.09 5.84 16.22
N ASN A 122 2.08 5.01 16.46
CA ASN A 122 1.62 4.64 17.80
C ASN A 122 2.59 3.71 18.56
N GLN A 123 3.67 3.23 17.94
CA GLN A 123 4.75 2.51 18.62
C GLN A 123 5.86 3.43 19.16
N LEU A 124 5.77 4.74 18.90
CA LEU A 124 6.73 5.76 19.34
C LEU A 124 6.22 6.60 20.53
N GLU A 125 5.09 6.24 21.14
CA GLU A 125 4.56 6.85 22.36
C GLU A 125 4.81 5.99 23.61
#